data_AF-A0A947F0B6-F1
#
_entry.id   AF-A0A947F0B6-F1
#
_cell.length_a   1.000
_cell.length_b   1.000
_cell.length_c   1.000
_cell.angle_alpha   90.00
_cell.angle_beta   90.00
_cell.angle_gamma   90.00
#
_symmetry.space_group_name_H-M   'P 1'
#
loop_
_entity.id
_entity.type
_entity.pdbx_description
1 polymer ?
#
loop_
_entity_poly.entity_id
_entity_poly.type
_entity_poly.pdbx_seq_one_letter_code
_entity_poly.pdbx_strand_id
1 'polypeptide(L)'
;MKPEPLRDMLGREGLTPVSEAQAILFEQLNSIRLATETVPLAEGLDRITSEEITAPENLPPCDRSTMDGFAVVAADTFGASQSLPAYLNVTGEVFMGDKPEGMVSRGNCFKIPTGGIIPDGADAVVMFEHTVPIDEKMIELVKGVGSGSNIIRQGDDICQGSLALSAGRLLRPQDLGLLAGLGISSIVVYRKISVGIISTGDEIVDYTKLPAPGEIRNINTLTIAGQAKRCGAEVIDYGIVSDSEDHFFSTVAKAVIETDLVIFSGGSSVGMRDLGEDAIKRLKPPGVLVHGVALKPGKPVIIGLSDNTPIFGLPG
;
A
#
# COMPACT_ATOMS: atom_id res chain seq x y z
N MET A 1 -29.60 8.09 46.92
CA MET A 1 -29.59 6.96 45.97
C MET A 1 -28.15 6.76 45.52
N LYS A 2 -27.61 5.53 45.57
CA LYS A 2 -26.33 5.25 44.89
C LYS A 2 -26.59 5.37 43.38
N PRO A 3 -25.72 6.01 42.59
CA PRO A 3 -25.86 6.00 41.14
C PRO A 3 -25.81 4.54 40.66
N GLU A 4 -26.69 4.18 39.74
CA GLU A 4 -26.68 2.85 39.12
C GLU A 4 -25.30 2.62 38.46
N PRO A 5 -24.75 1.40 38.55
CA PRO A 5 -23.51 1.07 37.87
C PRO A 5 -23.70 1.19 36.36
N LEU A 6 -22.78 1.91 35.71
CA LEU A 6 -22.76 2.13 34.26
C LEU A 6 -22.61 0.81 33.51
N ARG A 7 -23.46 0.61 32.52
CA ARG A 7 -23.55 -0.60 31.68
C ARG A 7 -23.30 -0.22 30.24
N ASP A 8 -22.47 -0.99 29.54
CA ASP A 8 -22.36 -0.88 28.08
C ASP A 8 -23.58 -1.49 27.37
N MET A 9 -23.57 -1.50 26.03
CA MET A 9 -24.64 -2.12 25.22
C MET A 9 -24.91 -3.60 25.50
N LEU A 10 -23.98 -4.31 26.16
CA LEU A 10 -24.12 -5.70 26.57
C LEU A 10 -24.52 -5.85 28.04
N GLY A 11 -24.80 -4.75 28.74
CA GLY A 11 -25.18 -4.77 30.15
C GLY A 11 -24.01 -5.01 31.11
N ARG A 12 -22.76 -4.88 30.66
CA ARG A 12 -21.58 -5.27 31.45
C ARG A 12 -21.19 -4.20 32.47
N GLU A 13 -20.88 -4.65 33.68
CA GLU A 13 -20.35 -3.82 34.78
C GLU A 13 -18.83 -4.07 34.88
N GLY A 14 -17.99 -3.20 34.30
CA GLY A 14 -16.53 -3.32 34.40
C GLY A 14 -15.73 -2.69 33.27
N LEU A 15 -14.40 -2.68 33.40
CA LEU A 15 -13.50 -2.27 32.32
C LEU A 15 -13.32 -3.42 31.33
N THR A 16 -13.44 -3.12 30.04
CA THR A 16 -13.24 -4.10 28.97
C THR A 16 -11.74 -4.28 28.70
N PRO A 17 -11.18 -5.51 28.69
CA PRO A 17 -9.81 -5.74 28.23
C PRO A 17 -9.56 -5.18 26.83
N VAL A 18 -8.34 -4.68 26.57
CA VAL A 18 -8.00 -4.06 25.27
C VAL A 18 -8.30 -5.00 24.09
N SER A 19 -7.91 -6.27 24.20
CA SER A 19 -8.14 -7.28 23.15
C SER A 19 -9.63 -7.53 22.90
N GLU A 20 -10.45 -7.50 23.94
CA GLU A 20 -11.90 -7.69 23.83
C GLU A 20 -12.57 -6.45 23.21
N ALA A 21 -12.14 -5.25 23.60
CA ALA A 21 -12.60 -4.01 22.99
C ALA A 21 -12.26 -3.95 21.48
N GLN A 22 -11.06 -4.39 21.10
CA GLN A 22 -10.65 -4.51 19.71
C GLN A 22 -11.48 -5.54 18.96
N ALA A 23 -11.73 -6.71 19.55
CA ALA A 23 -12.55 -7.75 18.92
C ALA A 23 -13.98 -7.27 18.65
N ILE A 24 -14.62 -6.62 19.62
CA ILE A 24 -15.97 -6.04 19.47
C ILE A 24 -15.99 -5.02 18.33
N LEU A 25 -15.01 -4.11 18.29
CA LEU A 25 -14.91 -3.14 17.22
C LEU A 25 -14.75 -3.83 15.85
N PHE A 26 -13.77 -4.72 15.70
CA PHE A 26 -13.48 -5.36 14.42
C PHE A 26 -14.63 -6.23 13.91
N GLU A 27 -15.39 -6.87 14.81
CA GLU A 27 -16.60 -7.61 14.44
C GLU A 27 -17.62 -6.69 13.74
N GLN A 28 -17.82 -5.47 14.25
CA GLN A 28 -18.71 -4.49 13.62
C GLN A 28 -18.12 -3.92 12.32
N LEU A 29 -16.81 -3.71 12.26
CA LEU A 29 -16.16 -3.15 11.07
C LEU A 29 -16.16 -4.12 9.88
N ASN A 30 -16.19 -5.44 10.11
CA ASN A 30 -16.15 -6.45 9.04
C ASN A 30 -17.36 -6.38 8.09
N SER A 31 -18.50 -5.87 8.54
CA SER A 31 -19.69 -5.67 7.69
C SER A 31 -19.63 -4.39 6.86
N ILE A 32 -18.73 -3.46 7.17
CA ILE A 32 -18.67 -2.17 6.50
C ILE A 32 -18.02 -2.34 5.12
N ARG A 33 -18.67 -1.78 4.10
CA ARG A 33 -18.14 -1.71 2.75
C ARG A 33 -17.54 -0.35 2.52
N LEU A 34 -16.22 -0.32 2.35
CA LEU A 34 -15.50 0.90 1.99
C LEU A 34 -15.71 1.21 0.52
N ALA A 35 -15.91 2.48 0.20
CA ALA A 35 -15.98 2.91 -1.18
C ALA A 35 -14.62 2.79 -1.86
N THR A 36 -14.66 2.52 -3.16
CA THR A 36 -13.47 2.41 -4.00
C THR A 36 -13.46 3.55 -5.01
N GLU A 37 -12.28 3.83 -5.54
CA GLU A 37 -12.08 4.80 -6.61
C GLU A 37 -10.98 4.32 -7.55
N THR A 38 -11.04 4.76 -8.81
CA THR A 38 -9.98 4.52 -9.79
C THR A 38 -9.06 5.73 -9.80
N VAL A 39 -7.77 5.48 -9.59
CA VAL A 39 -6.75 6.54 -9.63
C VAL A 39 -5.69 6.23 -10.70
N PRO A 40 -5.04 7.25 -11.29
CA PRO A 40 -3.85 7.03 -12.10
C PRO A 40 -2.78 6.28 -11.31
N LEU A 41 -2.01 5.40 -11.95
CA LEU A 41 -0.97 4.62 -11.27
C LEU A 41 0.04 5.51 -10.53
N ALA A 42 0.35 6.69 -11.10
CA ALA A 42 1.24 7.67 -10.49
C ALA A 42 0.74 8.21 -9.13
N GLU A 43 -0.56 8.14 -8.86
CA GLU A 43 -1.20 8.54 -7.60
C GLU A 43 -1.47 7.34 -6.67
N GLY A 44 -0.99 6.16 -7.05
CA GLY A 44 -1.20 4.90 -6.34
C GLY A 44 -0.33 4.70 -5.09
N LEU A 45 0.72 5.49 -4.89
CA LEU A 45 1.62 5.33 -3.74
C LEU A 45 0.84 5.47 -2.42
N ASP A 46 1.10 4.57 -1.48
CA ASP A 46 0.45 4.52 -0.16
C ASP A 46 -1.07 4.33 -0.22
N ARG A 47 -1.64 3.96 -1.38
CA ARG A 47 -3.03 3.52 -1.52
C ARG A 47 -3.15 2.02 -1.28
N ILE A 48 -4.37 1.56 -0.97
CA ILE A 48 -4.66 0.15 -0.72
C ILE A 48 -5.46 -0.40 -1.89
N THR A 49 -5.00 -1.48 -2.52
CA THR A 49 -5.74 -2.15 -3.61
C THR A 49 -7.09 -2.65 -3.09
N SER A 50 -8.15 -2.40 -3.85
CA SER A 50 -9.49 -2.89 -3.48
C SER A 50 -9.81 -4.27 -4.05
N GLU A 51 -9.12 -4.64 -5.12
CA GLU A 51 -9.29 -5.89 -5.85
C GLU A 51 -7.92 -6.51 -6.18
N GLU A 52 -7.95 -7.77 -6.59
CA GLU A 52 -6.78 -8.45 -7.13
C GLU A 52 -6.44 -7.89 -8.49
N ILE A 53 -5.15 -7.70 -8.76
CA ILE A 53 -4.65 -7.24 -10.04
C ILE A 53 -3.96 -8.41 -10.72
N THR A 54 -4.48 -8.82 -11.87
CA THR A 54 -3.88 -9.87 -12.72
C THR A 54 -3.03 -9.26 -13.82
N ALA A 55 -1.95 -9.95 -14.18
CA ALA A 55 -1.04 -9.51 -15.24
C ALA A 55 -1.72 -9.55 -16.62
N PRO A 56 -1.88 -8.42 -17.33
CA PRO A 56 -2.49 -8.40 -18.65
C PRO A 56 -1.55 -8.96 -19.74
N GLU A 57 -0.25 -8.94 -19.48
CA GLU A 57 0.82 -9.39 -20.38
C GLU A 57 1.96 -10.06 -19.61
N ASN A 58 2.87 -10.71 -20.33
CA ASN A 58 4.09 -11.29 -19.76
C ASN A 58 5.09 -10.18 -19.43
N LEU A 59 5.79 -10.32 -18.31
CA LEU A 59 6.93 -9.50 -17.94
C LEU A 59 8.16 -10.42 -17.73
N PRO A 60 9.26 -10.26 -18.49
CA PRO A 60 9.36 -9.44 -19.70
C PRO A 60 8.47 -9.97 -20.85
N PRO A 61 8.15 -9.13 -21.86
CA PRO A 61 7.24 -9.50 -22.95
C PRO A 61 7.87 -10.43 -24.00
N CYS A 62 9.18 -10.65 -23.96
CA CYS A 62 9.93 -11.51 -24.87
C CYS A 62 11.21 -12.01 -24.20
N ASP A 63 11.87 -12.99 -24.81
CA ASP A 63 13.18 -13.47 -24.36
C ASP A 63 14.25 -12.38 -24.57
N ARG A 64 15.06 -12.11 -23.53
CA ARG A 64 16.06 -11.04 -23.53
C ARG A 64 17.41 -11.52 -23.05
N SER A 65 18.47 -10.93 -23.62
CA SER A 65 19.84 -11.16 -23.14
C SER A 65 20.05 -10.54 -21.75
N THR A 66 20.77 -11.23 -20.87
CA THR A 66 21.22 -10.68 -19.58
C THR A 66 22.60 -10.02 -19.64
N MET A 67 23.30 -10.14 -20.76
CA MET A 67 24.69 -9.69 -20.93
C MET A 67 24.92 -9.10 -22.32
N ASP A 68 25.96 -8.30 -22.47
CA ASP A 68 26.49 -7.92 -23.79
C ASP A 68 27.29 -9.09 -24.37
N GLY A 69 27.14 -9.35 -25.67
CA GLY A 69 27.87 -10.44 -26.31
C GLY A 69 27.29 -10.88 -27.64
N PHE A 70 27.18 -12.20 -27.82
CA PHE A 70 26.76 -12.83 -29.08
C PHE A 70 25.67 -13.87 -28.84
N ALA A 71 24.52 -13.68 -29.49
CA ALA A 71 23.44 -14.66 -29.57
C ALA A 71 23.85 -15.78 -30.52
N VAL A 72 23.80 -17.01 -30.03
CA VAL A 72 24.34 -18.21 -30.70
C VAL A 72 23.36 -19.37 -30.64
N VAL A 73 23.57 -20.36 -31.51
CA VAL A 73 23.11 -21.72 -31.24
C VAL A 73 24.09 -22.35 -30.26
N ALA A 74 23.66 -22.62 -29.02
CA ALA A 74 24.50 -23.09 -27.92
C ALA A 74 25.37 -24.29 -28.32
N ALA A 75 24.80 -25.21 -29.11
CA ALA A 75 25.49 -26.40 -29.58
C ALA A 75 26.69 -26.13 -30.51
N ASP A 76 26.87 -24.92 -31.07
CA ASP A 76 28.08 -24.55 -31.81
C ASP A 76 29.25 -24.18 -30.88
N THR A 77 28.93 -23.92 -29.60
CA THR A 77 29.92 -23.53 -28.59
C THR A 77 30.39 -24.71 -27.74
N PHE A 78 29.82 -25.90 -27.94
CA PHE A 78 30.12 -27.07 -27.13
C PHE A 78 31.58 -27.51 -27.30
N GLY A 79 32.29 -27.61 -26.18
CA GLY A 79 33.72 -27.93 -26.15
C GLY A 79 34.65 -26.73 -26.39
N ALA A 80 34.11 -25.54 -26.67
CA ALA A 80 34.90 -24.33 -26.84
C ALA A 80 35.63 -23.97 -25.54
N SER A 81 36.94 -23.77 -25.65
CA SER A 81 37.86 -23.42 -24.56
C SER A 81 39.01 -22.58 -25.09
N GLN A 82 39.82 -21.98 -24.21
CA GLN A 82 41.00 -21.19 -24.62
C GLN A 82 42.00 -21.97 -25.48
N SER A 83 42.14 -23.27 -25.28
CA SER A 83 43.05 -24.12 -26.06
C SER A 83 42.41 -24.72 -27.31
N LEU A 84 41.09 -24.69 -27.40
CA LEU A 84 40.30 -25.20 -28.53
C LEU A 84 39.08 -24.29 -28.71
N PRO A 85 39.26 -23.11 -29.31
CA PRO A 85 38.16 -22.18 -29.47
C PRO A 85 37.19 -22.63 -30.57
N ALA A 86 35.94 -22.17 -30.47
CA ALA A 86 34.98 -22.24 -31.56
C ALA A 86 35.02 -20.95 -32.38
N TYR A 87 34.70 -21.04 -33.67
CA TYR A 87 34.68 -19.89 -34.58
C TYR A 87 33.27 -19.71 -35.13
N LEU A 88 32.73 -18.49 -35.03
CA LEU A 88 31.40 -18.15 -35.55
C LEU A 88 31.47 -16.90 -36.41
N ASN A 89 30.66 -16.86 -37.47
CA ASN A 89 30.50 -15.65 -38.27
C ASN A 89 29.49 -14.71 -37.61
N VAL A 90 29.83 -13.44 -37.47
CA VAL A 90 28.92 -12.37 -37.09
C VAL A 90 28.11 -11.98 -38.32
N THR A 91 26.84 -12.36 -38.34
CA THR A 91 25.95 -12.21 -39.51
C THR A 91 24.82 -11.21 -39.30
N GLY A 92 24.70 -10.66 -38.09
CA GLY A 92 23.72 -9.66 -37.73
C GLY A 92 24.07 -8.97 -36.41
N GLU A 93 23.36 -7.89 -36.13
CA GLU A 93 23.45 -7.13 -34.87
C GLU A 93 22.03 -6.80 -34.40
N VAL A 94 21.78 -7.03 -33.11
CA VAL A 94 20.53 -6.67 -32.45
C VAL A 94 20.72 -5.29 -31.83
N PHE A 95 19.85 -4.34 -32.21
CA PHE A 95 19.82 -3.02 -31.62
C PHE A 95 18.76 -2.94 -30.51
N MET A 96 19.03 -2.11 -29.50
CA MET A 96 18.11 -1.95 -28.37
C MET A 96 16.78 -1.33 -28.84
N GLY A 97 15.67 -1.98 -28.49
CA GLY A 97 14.32 -1.54 -28.85
C GLY A 97 13.83 -2.06 -30.21
N ASP A 98 14.72 -2.65 -31.01
CA ASP A 98 14.37 -3.18 -32.33
C ASP A 98 14.10 -4.68 -32.27
N LYS A 99 13.18 -5.13 -33.13
CA LYS A 99 13.02 -6.55 -33.41
C LYS A 99 14.20 -7.01 -34.29
N PRO A 100 14.93 -8.08 -33.92
CA PRO A 100 16.00 -8.60 -34.76
C PRO A 100 15.51 -8.97 -36.17
N GLU A 101 16.25 -8.55 -37.19
CA GLU A 101 16.02 -8.97 -38.57
C GLU A 101 16.86 -10.21 -38.91
N GLY A 102 16.20 -11.26 -39.40
CA GLY A 102 16.86 -12.53 -39.73
C GLY A 102 16.87 -13.54 -38.58
N MET A 103 17.67 -14.58 -38.74
CA MET A 103 17.70 -15.74 -37.83
C MET A 103 19.14 -16.20 -37.65
N VAL A 104 19.51 -16.55 -36.41
CA VAL A 104 20.78 -17.19 -36.11
C VAL A 104 20.71 -18.65 -36.54
N SER A 105 21.66 -19.06 -37.38
CA SER A 105 21.81 -20.43 -37.87
C SER A 105 23.15 -21.00 -37.42
N ARG A 106 23.32 -22.34 -37.54
CA ARG A 106 24.54 -23.03 -37.13
C ARG A 106 25.78 -22.40 -37.76
N GLY A 107 26.82 -22.16 -36.96
CA GLY A 107 28.08 -21.52 -37.37
C GLY A 107 28.02 -20.00 -37.49
N ASN A 108 26.85 -19.39 -37.22
CA ASN A 108 26.64 -17.95 -37.26
C ASN A 108 26.19 -17.45 -35.89
N CYS A 109 26.37 -16.16 -35.65
CA CYS A 109 25.95 -15.47 -34.44
C CYS A 109 25.52 -14.04 -34.75
N PHE A 110 24.75 -13.46 -33.85
CA PHE A 110 24.37 -12.05 -33.89
C PHE A 110 24.99 -11.34 -32.69
N LYS A 111 25.59 -10.17 -32.91
CA LYS A 111 26.01 -9.31 -31.80
C LYS A 111 24.77 -8.79 -31.08
N ILE A 112 24.74 -8.84 -29.75
CA ILE A 112 23.56 -8.52 -28.95
C ILE A 112 23.96 -7.77 -27.67
N PRO A 113 23.31 -6.63 -27.35
CA PRO A 113 23.50 -5.97 -26.07
C PRO A 113 22.64 -6.62 -24.97
N THR A 114 22.96 -6.32 -23.73
CA THR A 114 22.14 -6.59 -22.55
C THR A 114 20.74 -6.01 -22.75
N GLY A 115 19.70 -6.81 -22.53
CA GLY A 115 18.32 -6.45 -22.79
C GLY A 115 17.89 -6.51 -24.26
N GLY A 116 18.79 -6.86 -25.19
CA GLY A 116 18.43 -7.14 -26.59
C GLY A 116 17.50 -8.34 -26.67
N ILE A 117 16.56 -8.29 -27.62
CA ILE A 117 15.63 -9.41 -27.90
C ILE A 117 16.43 -10.56 -28.50
N ILE A 118 16.23 -11.77 -28.00
CA ILE A 118 16.92 -12.95 -28.55
C ILE A 118 16.41 -13.19 -29.99
N PRO A 119 17.29 -13.18 -31.01
CA PRO A 119 16.89 -13.43 -32.39
C PRO A 119 16.42 -14.88 -32.57
N ASP A 120 15.54 -15.10 -33.55
CA ASP A 120 15.09 -16.44 -33.90
C ASP A 120 16.29 -17.37 -34.15
N GLY A 121 16.18 -18.63 -33.74
CA GLY A 121 17.22 -19.65 -33.92
C GLY A 121 18.36 -19.61 -32.91
N ALA A 122 18.56 -18.50 -32.16
CA ALA A 122 19.47 -18.48 -31.03
C ALA A 122 18.81 -19.05 -29.77
N ASP A 123 19.57 -19.78 -28.96
CA ASP A 123 19.10 -20.35 -27.71
C ASP A 123 20.05 -20.11 -26.53
N ALA A 124 21.14 -19.35 -26.73
CA ALA A 124 22.02 -18.86 -25.67
C ALA A 124 22.74 -17.57 -26.08
N VAL A 125 23.28 -16.86 -25.10
CA VAL A 125 24.18 -15.72 -25.32
C VAL A 125 25.54 -15.99 -24.70
N VAL A 126 26.60 -15.79 -25.47
CA VAL A 126 28.00 -15.83 -25.01
C VAL A 126 28.43 -14.42 -24.69
N MET A 127 28.91 -14.19 -23.46
CA MET A 127 29.39 -12.87 -23.03
C MET A 127 30.53 -12.36 -23.91
N PHE A 128 30.56 -11.05 -24.17
CA PHE A 128 31.59 -10.42 -24.99
C PHE A 128 33.01 -10.72 -24.50
N GLU A 129 33.23 -10.79 -23.18
CA GLU A 129 34.51 -11.08 -22.53
C GLU A 129 35.02 -12.51 -22.82
N HIS A 130 34.15 -13.41 -23.27
CA HIS A 130 34.52 -14.77 -23.68
C HIS A 130 34.71 -14.89 -25.19
N THR A 131 34.86 -13.77 -25.88
CA THR A 131 35.08 -13.72 -27.33
C THR A 131 36.30 -12.89 -27.69
N VAL A 132 36.96 -13.23 -28.79
CA VAL A 132 38.05 -12.45 -29.38
C VAL A 132 37.71 -12.17 -30.84
N PRO A 133 37.67 -10.90 -31.29
CA PRO A 133 37.44 -10.59 -32.69
C PRO A 133 38.64 -11.04 -33.53
N ILE A 134 38.39 -11.80 -34.59
CA ILE A 134 39.40 -12.09 -35.62
C ILE A 134 39.40 -10.97 -36.66
N ASP A 135 38.19 -10.62 -37.12
CA ASP A 135 37.92 -9.51 -38.03
C ASP A 135 36.50 -8.96 -37.80
N GLU A 136 35.99 -8.16 -38.74
CA GLU A 136 34.64 -7.56 -38.66
C GLU A 136 33.49 -8.58 -38.75
N LYS A 137 33.75 -9.79 -39.25
CA LYS A 137 32.75 -10.81 -39.57
C LYS A 137 32.94 -12.12 -38.83
N MET A 138 34.03 -12.29 -38.08
CA MET A 138 34.31 -13.55 -37.39
C MET A 138 34.84 -13.33 -35.99
N ILE A 139 34.35 -14.13 -35.06
CA ILE A 139 34.79 -14.17 -33.66
C ILE A 139 35.30 -15.56 -33.28
N GLU A 140 36.28 -15.55 -32.40
CA GLU A 140 36.72 -16.68 -31.62
C GLU A 140 35.94 -16.73 -30.30
N LEU A 141 35.42 -17.89 -29.92
CA LEU A 141 34.77 -18.13 -28.65
C LEU A 141 35.67 -19.02 -27.79
N VAL A 142 36.12 -18.50 -26.66
CA VAL A 142 37.06 -19.20 -25.76
C VAL A 142 36.38 -19.90 -24.59
N LYS A 143 35.03 -19.84 -24.53
CA LYS A 143 34.22 -20.52 -23.52
C LYS A 143 32.84 -20.88 -24.06
N GLY A 144 32.50 -22.16 -23.99
CA GLY A 144 31.17 -22.65 -24.35
C GLY A 144 30.06 -22.26 -23.36
N VAL A 145 28.82 -22.26 -23.84
CA VAL A 145 27.61 -22.01 -23.04
C VAL A 145 26.55 -23.10 -23.29
N GLY A 146 25.70 -23.36 -22.30
CA GLY A 146 24.56 -24.26 -22.44
C GLY A 146 23.32 -23.56 -22.99
N SER A 147 22.35 -24.34 -23.51
CA SER A 147 21.05 -23.79 -23.91
C SER A 147 20.37 -23.07 -22.75
N GLY A 148 19.79 -21.90 -23.01
CA GLY A 148 19.20 -21.00 -22.02
C GLY A 148 20.19 -20.12 -21.26
N SER A 149 21.51 -20.26 -21.49
CA SER A 149 22.49 -19.42 -20.78
C SER A 149 22.35 -17.95 -21.16
N ASN A 150 22.34 -17.09 -20.14
CA ASN A 150 22.28 -15.64 -20.27
C ASN A 150 21.01 -15.12 -20.98
N ILE A 151 19.90 -15.83 -20.83
CA ILE A 151 18.58 -15.45 -21.34
C ILE A 151 17.59 -15.36 -20.16
N ILE A 152 16.88 -14.24 -20.06
CA ILE A 152 15.61 -14.17 -19.31
C ILE A 152 14.51 -14.51 -20.29
N ARG A 153 13.66 -15.48 -19.96
CA ARG A 153 12.53 -15.90 -20.81
C ARG A 153 11.35 -14.95 -20.64
N GLN A 154 10.52 -14.91 -21.67
CA GLN A 154 9.23 -14.26 -21.61
C GLN A 154 8.44 -14.74 -20.39
N GLY A 155 7.98 -13.79 -19.57
CA GLY A 155 7.16 -14.08 -18.39
C GLY A 155 7.91 -14.61 -17.16
N ASP A 156 9.25 -14.66 -17.18
CA ASP A 156 10.05 -15.10 -16.03
C ASP A 156 9.81 -14.27 -14.76
N ASP A 157 9.50 -12.97 -14.89
CA ASP A 157 9.12 -12.15 -13.73
C ASP A 157 7.65 -12.41 -13.39
N ILE A 158 6.74 -12.25 -14.36
CA ILE A 158 5.30 -12.47 -14.23
C ILE A 158 4.72 -13.00 -15.53
N CYS A 159 4.02 -14.13 -15.47
CA CYS A 159 3.24 -14.65 -16.59
C CYS A 159 1.91 -13.91 -16.74
N GLN A 160 1.48 -13.72 -17.99
CA GLN A 160 0.14 -13.25 -18.31
C GLN A 160 -0.93 -14.11 -17.62
N GLY A 161 -1.94 -13.44 -17.06
CA GLY A 161 -3.05 -14.05 -16.35
C GLY A 161 -2.74 -14.48 -14.91
N SER A 162 -1.49 -14.38 -14.46
CA SER A 162 -1.14 -14.66 -13.07
C SER A 162 -1.48 -13.48 -12.15
N LEU A 163 -1.57 -13.75 -10.85
CA LEU A 163 -1.80 -12.73 -9.82
C LEU A 163 -0.56 -11.83 -9.69
N ALA A 164 -0.67 -10.56 -10.06
CA ALA A 164 0.39 -9.58 -9.86
C ALA A 164 0.36 -9.03 -8.43
N LEU A 165 -0.79 -8.56 -7.96
CA LEU A 165 -0.98 -8.04 -6.60
C LEU A 165 -2.32 -8.51 -6.02
N SER A 166 -2.34 -8.88 -4.74
CA SER A 166 -3.57 -9.22 -4.03
C SER A 166 -4.41 -7.98 -3.69
N ALA A 167 -5.70 -8.17 -3.45
CA ALA A 167 -6.55 -7.17 -2.80
C ALA A 167 -6.04 -6.86 -1.38
N GLY A 168 -6.34 -5.66 -0.86
CA GLY A 168 -5.99 -5.23 0.50
C GLY A 168 -4.51 -4.90 0.69
N ARG A 169 -3.76 -4.71 -0.39
CA ARG A 169 -2.33 -4.47 -0.35
C ARG A 169 -2.02 -2.96 -0.31
N LEU A 170 -1.21 -2.54 0.66
CA LEU A 170 -0.61 -1.21 0.66
C LEU A 170 0.47 -1.11 -0.43
N LEU A 171 0.27 -0.20 -1.38
CA LEU A 171 1.14 -0.04 -2.55
C LEU A 171 2.43 0.69 -2.19
N ARG A 172 3.55 0.02 -2.48
CA ARG A 172 4.92 0.52 -2.30
C ARG A 172 5.52 0.94 -3.64
N PRO A 173 6.65 1.68 -3.67
CA PRO A 173 7.27 2.10 -4.92
C PRO A 173 7.53 0.96 -5.92
N GLN A 174 8.01 -0.20 -5.45
CA GLN A 174 8.24 -1.38 -6.29
C GLN A 174 6.96 -2.00 -6.85
N ASP A 175 5.84 -1.85 -6.14
CA ASP A 175 4.55 -2.36 -6.61
C ASP A 175 4.05 -1.48 -7.77
N LEU A 176 4.26 -0.17 -7.70
CA LEU A 176 3.98 0.74 -8.81
C LEU A 176 4.88 0.45 -10.02
N GLY A 177 6.18 0.19 -9.79
CA GLY A 177 7.11 -0.19 -10.85
C GLY A 177 6.70 -1.48 -11.56
N LEU A 178 6.24 -2.48 -10.81
CA LEU A 178 5.70 -3.72 -11.37
C LEU A 178 4.47 -3.46 -12.24
N LEU A 179 3.49 -2.74 -11.71
CA LEU A 179 2.26 -2.43 -12.45
C LEU A 179 2.54 -1.60 -13.71
N ALA A 180 3.48 -0.66 -13.64
CA ALA A 180 3.93 0.11 -14.80
C ALA A 180 4.60 -0.81 -15.85
N GLY A 181 5.43 -1.76 -15.41
CA GLY A 181 6.06 -2.76 -16.28
C GLY A 181 5.03 -3.67 -16.99
N LEU A 182 3.87 -3.87 -16.38
CA LEU A 182 2.72 -4.60 -16.94
C LEU A 182 1.78 -3.71 -17.79
N GLY A 183 2.16 -2.46 -18.08
CA GLY A 183 1.35 -1.53 -18.88
C GLY A 183 0.09 -1.01 -18.17
N ILE A 184 -0.04 -1.21 -16.85
CA ILE A 184 -1.21 -0.76 -16.08
C ILE A 184 -1.08 0.74 -15.80
N SER A 185 -2.02 1.53 -16.29
CA SER A 185 -2.00 2.99 -16.18
C SER A 185 -2.91 3.56 -15.09
N SER A 186 -3.86 2.76 -14.60
CA SER A 186 -4.79 3.11 -13.53
C SER A 186 -5.14 1.88 -12.70
N ILE A 187 -5.52 2.11 -11.44
CA ILE A 187 -5.80 1.05 -10.47
C ILE A 187 -7.03 1.38 -9.63
N VAL A 188 -7.78 0.35 -9.24
CA VAL A 188 -8.93 0.49 -8.34
C VAL A 188 -8.48 0.28 -6.89
N VAL A 189 -8.54 1.36 -6.11
CA VAL A 189 -8.08 1.41 -4.73
C VAL A 189 -9.24 1.75 -3.79
N TYR A 190 -9.10 1.45 -2.51
CA TYR A 190 -9.99 2.02 -1.51
C TYR A 190 -9.81 3.53 -1.45
N ARG A 191 -10.92 4.27 -1.35
CA ARG A 191 -10.83 5.71 -1.12
C ARG A 191 -10.16 6.00 0.21
N LYS A 192 -9.54 7.17 0.34
CA LYS A 192 -9.00 7.60 1.63
C LYS A 192 -10.15 7.73 2.64
N ILE A 193 -9.88 7.25 3.85
CA ILE A 193 -10.77 7.39 5.00
C ILE A 193 -10.68 8.81 5.51
N SER A 194 -11.82 9.45 5.77
CA SER A 194 -11.87 10.77 6.41
C SER A 194 -12.06 10.62 7.93
N VAL A 195 -11.28 11.35 8.71
CA VAL A 195 -11.30 11.36 10.16
C VAL A 195 -11.71 12.74 10.66
N GLY A 196 -12.88 12.83 11.27
CA GLY A 196 -13.35 14.01 11.97
C GLY A 196 -12.75 14.10 13.37
N ILE A 197 -12.10 15.22 13.70
CA ILE A 197 -11.50 15.45 15.02
C ILE A 197 -12.24 16.59 15.72
N ILE A 198 -12.64 16.35 16.96
CA ILE A 198 -13.32 17.32 17.82
C ILE A 198 -12.51 17.45 19.12
N SER A 199 -12.18 18.67 19.53
CA SER A 199 -11.68 18.93 20.88
C SER A 199 -12.75 19.61 21.72
N THR A 200 -12.74 19.34 23.03
CA THR A 200 -13.72 19.89 23.97
C THR A 200 -13.05 20.15 25.31
N GLY A 201 -13.58 21.11 26.06
CA GLY A 201 -13.05 21.60 27.32
C GLY A 201 -13.00 23.11 27.32
N ASP A 202 -13.68 23.73 28.28
CA ASP A 202 -13.72 25.19 28.43
C ASP A 202 -12.33 25.79 28.76
N GLU A 203 -11.40 24.97 29.24
CA GLU A 203 -10.00 25.34 29.47
C GLU A 203 -9.14 25.32 28.20
N ILE A 204 -9.64 24.76 27.09
CA ILE A 204 -8.85 24.50 25.90
C ILE A 204 -8.83 25.73 24.99
N VAL A 205 -7.63 26.18 24.64
CA VAL A 205 -7.42 27.22 23.62
C VAL A 205 -6.58 26.72 22.46
N ASP A 206 -6.70 27.39 21.33
CA ASP A 206 -5.91 27.09 20.14
C ASP A 206 -4.40 27.15 20.45
N TYR A 207 -3.62 26.27 19.81
CA TYR A 207 -2.18 26.14 20.08
C TYR A 207 -1.37 27.39 19.70
N THR A 208 -1.93 28.28 18.87
CA THR A 208 -1.31 29.55 18.49
C THR A 208 -1.57 30.68 19.50
N LYS A 209 -2.55 30.54 20.40
CA LYS A 209 -2.90 31.58 21.38
C LYS A 209 -1.97 31.55 22.59
N LEU A 210 -1.87 32.67 23.30
CA LEU A 210 -1.26 32.74 24.63
C LEU A 210 -2.32 32.39 25.68
N PRO A 211 -2.17 31.30 26.45
CA PRO A 211 -3.16 30.90 27.45
C PRO A 211 -3.25 31.89 28.61
N ALA A 212 -4.47 32.23 29.02
CA ALA A 212 -4.74 32.87 30.30
C ALA A 212 -4.53 31.86 31.46
N PRO A 213 -4.39 32.33 32.71
CA PRO A 213 -4.34 31.44 33.87
C PRO A 213 -5.57 30.51 33.92
N GLY A 214 -5.32 29.20 33.87
CA GLY A 214 -6.37 28.17 33.85
C GLY A 214 -6.62 27.57 32.46
N GLU A 215 -6.15 28.21 31.39
CA GLU A 215 -6.24 27.68 30.03
C GLU A 215 -5.01 26.83 29.66
N ILE A 216 -5.22 25.83 28.81
CA ILE A 216 -4.16 25.01 28.21
C ILE A 216 -4.37 24.90 26.70
N ARG A 217 -3.27 24.67 25.97
CA ARG A 217 -3.33 24.58 24.50
C ARG A 217 -3.85 23.22 24.04
N ASN A 218 -4.63 23.23 22.97
CA ASN A 218 -5.07 22.03 22.26
C ASN A 218 -3.89 21.32 21.59
N ILE A 219 -3.36 20.29 22.23
CA ILE A 219 -2.30 19.43 21.67
C ILE A 219 -2.83 18.17 21.00
N ASN A 220 -4.03 17.72 21.41
CA ASN A 220 -4.58 16.43 21.00
C ASN A 220 -5.00 16.46 19.53
N THR A 221 -5.57 17.57 19.06
CA THR A 221 -5.95 17.71 17.64
C THR A 221 -4.75 17.51 16.71
N LEU A 222 -3.60 18.15 16.99
CA LEU A 222 -2.38 17.98 16.17
C LEU A 222 -1.83 16.55 16.26
N THR A 223 -1.88 15.95 17.43
CA THR A 223 -1.35 14.59 17.66
C THR A 223 -2.20 13.55 16.93
N ILE A 224 -3.52 13.61 17.07
CA ILE A 224 -4.46 12.69 16.42
C ILE A 224 -4.43 12.89 14.91
N ALA A 225 -4.44 14.15 14.43
CA ALA A 225 -4.36 14.45 13.01
C ALA A 225 -3.07 13.91 12.38
N GLY A 226 -1.94 14.04 13.08
CA GLY A 226 -0.66 13.50 12.64
C GLY A 226 -0.68 11.97 12.50
N GLN A 227 -1.28 11.26 13.46
CA GLN A 227 -1.39 9.80 13.40
C GLN A 227 -2.35 9.35 12.29
N ALA A 228 -3.51 10.00 12.15
CA ALA A 228 -4.46 9.71 11.09
C ALA A 228 -3.82 9.87 9.69
N LYS A 229 -3.08 10.97 9.47
CA LYS A 229 -2.36 11.21 8.20
C LYS A 229 -1.27 10.16 7.94
N ARG A 230 -0.55 9.70 8.97
CA ARG A 230 0.43 8.60 8.84
C ARG A 230 -0.21 7.27 8.45
N CYS A 231 -1.49 7.08 8.77
CA CYS A 231 -2.29 5.94 8.32
C CYS A 231 -2.92 6.15 6.92
N GLY A 232 -2.61 7.26 6.23
CA GLY A 232 -3.13 7.56 4.89
C GLY A 232 -4.53 8.19 4.88
N ALA A 233 -5.07 8.56 6.04
CA ALA A 233 -6.38 9.18 6.17
C ALA A 233 -6.35 10.70 5.91
N GLU A 234 -7.48 11.22 5.48
CA GLU A 234 -7.77 12.66 5.42
C GLU A 234 -8.37 13.12 6.75
N VAL A 235 -8.08 14.36 7.15
CA VAL A 235 -8.49 14.87 8.47
C VAL A 235 -9.37 16.10 8.29
N ILE A 236 -10.51 16.11 8.97
CA ILE A 236 -11.41 17.25 9.10
C ILE A 236 -11.38 17.69 10.56
N ASP A 237 -10.89 18.89 10.81
CA ASP A 237 -10.85 19.50 12.14
C ASP A 237 -12.13 20.31 12.39
N TYR A 238 -12.94 19.88 13.35
CA TYR A 238 -14.16 20.57 13.78
C TYR A 238 -13.89 21.62 14.88
N GLY A 239 -12.64 21.72 15.34
CA GLY A 239 -12.17 22.73 16.27
C GLY A 239 -12.45 22.39 17.74
N ILE A 240 -12.32 23.42 18.58
CA ILE A 240 -12.60 23.36 20.00
C ILE A 240 -14.07 23.73 20.20
N VAL A 241 -14.86 22.76 20.66
CA VAL A 241 -16.29 22.90 20.96
C VAL A 241 -16.44 23.15 22.45
N SER A 242 -17.39 24.01 22.83
CA SER A 242 -17.70 24.23 24.24
C SER A 242 -18.35 23.00 24.87
N ASP A 243 -18.24 22.86 26.20
CA ASP A 243 -18.86 21.75 26.94
C ASP A 243 -20.39 21.88 27.05
N SER A 244 -21.02 22.70 26.20
CA SER A 244 -22.46 22.79 26.04
C SER A 244 -22.99 21.55 25.31
N GLU A 245 -23.95 20.86 25.93
CA GLU A 245 -24.67 19.72 25.34
C GLU A 245 -25.07 19.97 23.88
N ASP A 246 -25.78 21.06 23.61
CA ASP A 246 -26.32 21.35 22.27
C ASP A 246 -25.22 21.54 21.22
N HIS A 247 -24.14 22.24 21.57
CA HIS A 247 -23.01 22.47 20.67
C HIS A 247 -22.20 21.18 20.42
N PHE A 248 -21.95 20.40 21.47
CA PHE A 248 -21.23 19.14 21.37
C PHE A 248 -22.03 18.12 20.54
N PHE A 249 -23.31 17.91 20.84
CA PHE A 249 -24.15 16.95 20.10
C PHE A 249 -24.34 17.33 18.64
N SER A 250 -24.59 18.61 18.34
CA SER A 250 -24.73 19.06 16.95
C SER A 250 -23.43 18.88 16.16
N THR A 251 -22.27 19.11 16.79
CA THR A 251 -20.97 18.93 16.14
C THR A 251 -20.66 17.45 15.91
N VAL A 252 -20.88 16.58 16.90
CA VAL A 252 -20.70 15.13 16.74
C VAL A 252 -21.63 14.58 15.66
N ALA A 253 -22.90 14.96 15.65
CA ALA A 253 -23.86 14.53 14.62
C ALA A 253 -23.45 14.97 13.21
N LYS A 254 -22.94 16.21 13.08
CA LYS A 254 -22.40 16.72 11.82
C LYS A 254 -21.18 15.91 11.38
N ALA A 255 -20.22 15.68 12.28
CA ALA A 255 -19.01 14.93 11.98
C ALA A 255 -19.30 13.49 11.54
N VAL A 256 -20.29 12.83 12.13
CA VAL A 256 -20.70 11.47 11.76
C VAL A 256 -21.27 11.39 10.34
N ILE A 257 -21.89 12.46 9.85
CA ILE A 257 -22.45 12.52 8.49
C ILE A 257 -21.36 12.82 7.46
N GLU A 258 -20.39 13.65 7.82
CA GLU A 258 -19.36 14.16 6.91
C GLU A 258 -18.08 13.31 6.87
N THR A 259 -17.90 12.38 7.82
CA THR A 259 -16.67 11.59 7.96
C THR A 259 -16.90 10.09 8.19
N ASP A 260 -15.86 9.30 7.94
CA ASP A 260 -15.87 7.85 8.14
C ASP A 260 -15.51 7.42 9.55
N LEU A 261 -14.85 8.29 10.30
CA LEU A 261 -14.38 8.05 11.66
C LEU A 261 -14.45 9.36 12.43
N VAL A 262 -15.08 9.36 13.60
CA VAL A 262 -15.08 10.53 14.47
C VAL A 262 -14.23 10.24 15.71
N ILE A 263 -13.35 11.17 16.05
CA ILE A 263 -12.56 11.13 17.27
C ILE A 263 -12.82 12.44 18.02
N PHE A 264 -13.36 12.36 19.22
CA PHE A 264 -13.41 13.50 20.13
C PHE A 264 -12.45 13.28 21.30
N SER A 265 -11.80 14.35 21.75
CA SER A 265 -10.89 14.33 22.90
C SER A 265 -11.22 15.49 23.83
N GLY A 266 -11.36 15.20 25.12
CA GLY A 266 -11.77 16.17 26.12
C GLY A 266 -11.50 15.71 27.55
N GLY A 267 -11.69 16.64 28.50
CA GLY A 267 -11.35 16.43 29.91
C GLY A 267 -11.85 15.09 30.47
N SER A 268 -11.03 14.46 31.32
CA SER A 268 -11.35 13.18 31.98
C SER A 268 -12.38 13.29 33.12
N SER A 269 -13.11 14.41 33.17
CA SER A 269 -14.13 14.65 34.18
C SER A 269 -15.31 13.69 33.98
N VAL A 270 -16.00 13.36 35.08
CA VAL A 270 -17.17 12.48 35.04
C VAL A 270 -18.24 13.03 34.08
N GLY A 271 -18.42 14.36 34.04
CA GLY A 271 -19.42 15.02 33.19
C GLY A 271 -19.15 14.90 31.70
N MET A 272 -17.90 15.09 31.25
CA MET A 272 -17.58 14.98 29.81
C MET A 272 -17.67 13.56 29.27
N ARG A 273 -17.37 12.57 30.12
CA ARG A 273 -17.54 11.16 29.77
C ARG A 273 -19.02 10.84 29.55
N ASP A 274 -19.88 11.33 30.44
CA ASP A 274 -21.33 11.10 30.35
C ASP A 274 -21.92 11.83 29.13
N LEU A 275 -21.43 13.04 28.80
CA LEU A 275 -21.76 13.77 27.56
C LEU A 275 -21.35 13.01 26.30
N GLY A 276 -20.15 12.43 26.24
CA GLY A 276 -19.69 11.60 25.13
C GLY A 276 -20.58 10.38 24.90
N GLU A 277 -20.98 9.71 25.97
CA GLU A 277 -21.89 8.56 25.92
C GLU A 277 -23.27 8.94 25.40
N ASP A 278 -23.85 10.02 25.93
CA ASP A 278 -25.16 10.51 25.54
C ASP A 278 -25.18 11.03 24.10
N ALA A 279 -24.09 11.63 23.62
CA ALA A 279 -23.92 12.01 22.23
C ALA A 279 -24.08 10.79 21.32
N ILE A 280 -23.38 9.70 21.64
CA ILE A 280 -23.42 8.47 20.84
C ILE A 280 -24.80 7.81 20.91
N LYS A 281 -25.45 7.78 22.07
CA LYS A 281 -26.81 7.22 22.23
C LYS A 281 -27.88 7.96 21.44
N ARG A 282 -27.71 9.26 21.18
CA ARG A 282 -28.63 10.08 20.38
C ARG A 282 -28.48 9.86 18.87
N LEU A 283 -27.39 9.21 18.44
CA LEU A 283 -27.16 8.88 17.03
C LEU A 283 -27.87 7.59 16.62
N LYS A 284 -27.65 7.16 15.38
CA LYS A 284 -28.20 5.90 14.88
C LYS A 284 -27.57 4.70 15.60
N PRO A 285 -28.29 3.57 15.71
CA PRO A 285 -27.72 2.33 16.23
C PRO A 285 -26.48 1.90 15.42
N PRO A 286 -25.58 1.08 16.00
CA PRO A 286 -25.77 0.36 17.26
C PRO A 286 -25.57 1.21 18.53
N GLY A 287 -24.70 2.22 18.54
CA GLY A 287 -24.46 3.09 19.70
C GLY A 287 -23.13 2.81 20.42
N VAL A 288 -23.10 2.84 21.75
CA VAL A 288 -21.86 2.65 22.56
C VAL A 288 -21.44 1.19 22.67
N LEU A 289 -20.40 0.78 21.95
CA LEU A 289 -19.88 -0.59 21.90
C LEU A 289 -19.07 -0.94 23.15
N VAL A 290 -18.21 -0.02 23.58
CA VAL A 290 -17.32 -0.20 24.72
C VAL A 290 -17.29 1.09 25.53
N HIS A 291 -17.53 0.98 26.83
CA HIS A 291 -17.39 2.08 27.77
C HIS A 291 -16.33 1.72 28.82
N GLY A 292 -15.13 2.27 28.66
CA GLY A 292 -14.01 2.07 29.56
C GLY A 292 -13.21 0.81 29.25
N VAL A 293 -11.90 1.01 29.09
CA VAL A 293 -10.96 -0.05 28.72
C VAL A 293 -9.97 -0.27 29.87
N ALA A 294 -9.62 -1.53 30.12
CA ALA A 294 -8.68 -1.95 31.17
C ALA A 294 -7.23 -1.61 30.79
N LEU A 295 -6.94 -0.32 30.67
CA LEU A 295 -5.65 0.23 30.28
C LEU A 295 -5.23 1.39 31.19
N LYS A 296 -3.92 1.65 31.28
CA LYS A 296 -3.35 2.75 32.05
C LYS A 296 -2.17 3.37 31.28
N PRO A 297 -2.18 4.69 31.00
CA PRO A 297 -3.26 5.67 31.19
C PRO A 297 -4.35 5.55 30.11
N GLY A 298 -5.57 6.07 30.37
CA GLY A 298 -6.66 6.13 29.38
C GLY A 298 -7.87 5.23 29.65
N LYS A 299 -8.09 4.87 30.91
CA LYS A 299 -9.25 4.08 31.37
C LYS A 299 -10.62 4.51 30.77
N PRO A 300 -10.97 5.80 30.63
CA PRO A 300 -12.33 6.20 30.24
C PRO A 300 -12.58 6.26 28.73
N VAL A 301 -11.79 5.57 27.89
CA VAL A 301 -12.06 5.52 26.44
C VAL A 301 -13.47 4.99 26.15
N ILE A 302 -14.18 5.67 25.25
CA ILE A 302 -15.47 5.25 24.72
C ILE A 302 -15.27 4.84 23.26
N ILE A 303 -15.82 3.70 22.88
CA ILE A 303 -15.89 3.25 21.49
C ILE A 303 -17.37 3.10 21.15
N GLY A 304 -17.83 3.81 20.14
CA GLY A 304 -19.17 3.74 19.61
C GLY A 304 -19.18 3.52 18.11
N LEU A 305 -20.36 3.26 17.59
CA LEU A 305 -20.63 3.13 16.17
C LEU A 305 -22.03 3.67 15.89
N SER A 306 -22.14 4.57 14.92
CA SER A 306 -23.42 5.08 14.43
C SER A 306 -23.54 4.70 12.95
N ASP A 307 -24.49 3.84 12.61
CA ASP A 307 -24.60 3.26 11.27
C ASP A 307 -23.28 2.55 10.89
N ASN A 308 -22.49 3.12 9.99
CA ASN A 308 -21.17 2.61 9.61
C ASN A 308 -20.00 3.51 10.07
N THR A 309 -20.26 4.55 10.87
CA THR A 309 -19.23 5.53 11.28
C THR A 309 -18.78 5.24 12.72
N PRO A 310 -17.56 4.73 12.95
CA PRO A 310 -17.05 4.49 14.29
C PRO A 310 -16.71 5.82 14.97
N ILE A 311 -16.91 5.85 16.29
CA ILE A 311 -16.76 7.04 17.11
C ILE A 311 -15.87 6.70 18.29
N PHE A 312 -14.82 7.48 18.52
CA PHE A 312 -13.91 7.32 19.65
C PHE A 312 -13.97 8.55 20.56
N GLY A 313 -14.30 8.32 21.83
CA GLY A 313 -14.11 9.29 22.90
C GLY A 313 -12.80 9.02 23.61
N LEU A 314 -11.81 9.88 23.39
CA LEU A 314 -10.50 9.78 24.01
C LEU A 314 -10.42 10.67 25.27
N PRO A 315 -9.70 10.23 26.31
CA PRO A 315 -9.31 11.12 27.39
C PRO A 315 -8.53 12.34 26.88
N GLY A 316 -8.64 13.44 27.60
CA GLY A 316 -7.88 14.68 27.40
C GLY A 316 -6.41 14.55 27.71
#